data_AF-A0A382ETS0-F1
#
_entry.id   AF-A0A382ETS0-F1
#
_cell.length_a   1.000
_cell.length_b   1.000
_cell.length_c   1.000
_cell.angle_alpha   90.00
_cell.angle_beta   90.00
_cell.angle_gamma   90.00
#
_symmetry.space_group_name_H-M   'P 1'
#
loop_
_entity.id
_entity.type
_entity.pdbx_description
1 polymer ?
#
loop_
_entity_poly.entity_id
_entity_poly.type
_entity_poly.pdbx_seq_one_letter_code
_entity_poly.pdbx_strand_id
1 'polypeptide(L)'
;MISASLIALASYLILLIYSSASVIISLLIFLISFIIIQYRIQGFLFKRVKELYQDLDMLDSSQINKSTISTDMDSLMQNIEEFAKDKKIEIEALKLKEQYRKEFIGNVAHELKTPIFTIQGYISNLLDGAMNDRELLNKYLKQTDNSIERLTYIIKDLDLITQLE
;
A
#
# COMPACT_ATOMS: atom_id res chain seq x y z
N MET A 1 45.85 -78.21 32.60
CA MET A 1 44.66 -77.51 33.13
C MET A 1 44.90 -76.02 33.29
N ILE A 2 46.01 -75.58 33.91
CA ILE A 2 46.33 -74.15 34.12
C ILE A 2 46.50 -73.37 32.80
N SER A 3 47.20 -73.93 31.81
CA SER A 3 47.41 -73.30 30.50
C SER A 3 46.10 -73.08 29.72
N ALA A 4 45.18 -74.04 29.75
CA ALA A 4 43.87 -73.93 29.10
C ALA A 4 43.00 -72.85 29.75
N SER A 5 43.05 -72.72 31.09
CA SER A 5 42.32 -71.68 31.81
C SER A 5 42.88 -70.27 31.53
N LEU A 6 44.19 -70.14 31.36
CA LEU A 6 44.84 -68.86 31.05
C LEU A 6 44.48 -68.37 29.63
N ILE A 7 44.46 -69.29 28.66
CA ILE A 7 44.07 -69.00 27.27
C ILE A 7 42.60 -68.59 27.21
N ALA A 8 41.71 -69.28 27.94
CA ALA A 8 40.30 -68.92 28.02
C ALA A 8 40.10 -67.50 28.60
N LEU A 9 40.80 -67.15 29.69
CA LEU A 9 40.73 -65.81 30.28
C LEU A 9 41.23 -64.72 29.31
N ALA A 10 42.35 -64.96 28.64
CA ALA A 10 42.89 -64.03 27.64
C ALA A 10 41.92 -63.83 26.47
N SER A 11 41.31 -64.91 25.96
CA SER A 11 40.32 -64.83 24.89
C SER A 11 39.08 -64.04 25.29
N TYR A 12 38.61 -64.18 26.53
CA TYR A 12 37.47 -63.45 27.07
C TYR A 12 37.77 -61.95 27.24
N LEU A 13 38.95 -61.59 27.76
CA LEU A 13 39.38 -60.19 27.87
C LEU A 13 39.50 -59.52 26.50
N ILE A 14 40.05 -60.21 25.51
CA ILE A 14 40.12 -59.72 24.13
C ILE A 14 38.71 -59.46 23.60
N LEU A 15 37.76 -60.39 23.79
CA LEU A 15 36.38 -60.23 23.33
C LEU A 15 35.66 -59.06 24.02
N LEU A 16 35.92 -58.83 25.32
CA LEU A 16 35.38 -57.70 26.08
C LEU A 16 35.91 -56.34 25.56
N ILE A 17 37.20 -56.27 25.23
CA ILE A 17 37.83 -55.07 24.66
C ILE A 17 37.26 -54.77 23.27
N TYR A 18 37.07 -55.79 22.42
CA TYR A 18 36.48 -55.60 21.09
C TYR A 18 35.02 -55.15 21.16
N SER A 19 34.21 -55.71 22.05
CA SER A 19 32.80 -55.32 22.21
C SER A 19 32.65 -53.88 22.71
N SER A 20 33.52 -53.42 23.62
CA SER A 20 33.47 -52.02 24.09
C SER A 20 33.95 -51.05 23.01
N ALA A 21 34.98 -51.41 22.24
CA ALA A 21 35.45 -50.61 21.11
C ALA A 21 34.38 -50.41 20.03
N SER A 22 33.62 -51.46 19.67
CA SER A 22 32.54 -51.33 18.68
C SER A 22 31.41 -50.39 19.15
N VAL A 23 31.08 -50.43 20.44
CA VAL A 23 30.05 -49.54 21.01
C VAL A 23 30.51 -48.08 20.96
N ILE A 24 31.78 -47.81 21.30
CA ILE A 24 32.34 -46.46 21.26
C ILE A 24 32.35 -45.92 19.82
N ILE A 25 32.73 -46.74 18.83
CA ILE A 25 32.77 -46.34 17.42
C ILE A 25 31.36 -46.02 16.90
N SER A 26 30.35 -46.86 17.19
CA SER A 26 28.96 -46.57 16.82
C SER A 26 28.46 -45.27 17.45
N LEU A 27 28.83 -45.00 18.70
CA LEU A 27 28.41 -43.79 19.40
C LEU A 27 29.07 -42.54 18.81
N LEU A 28 30.34 -42.62 18.41
CA LEU A 28 31.04 -41.55 17.70
C LEU A 28 30.42 -41.27 16.32
N ILE A 29 30.11 -42.31 15.54
CA ILE A 29 29.46 -42.16 14.22
C ILE A 29 28.07 -41.53 14.38
N PHE A 30 27.30 -41.95 15.39
CA PHE A 30 26.00 -41.37 15.70
C PHE A 30 26.11 -39.88 16.05
N LEU A 31 27.08 -39.50 16.89
CA LEU A 31 27.31 -38.08 17.23
C LEU A 31 27.72 -37.24 16.02
N ILE A 32 28.62 -37.74 15.18
CA ILE A 32 29.04 -37.04 13.96
C ILE A 32 27.86 -36.87 13.00
N SER A 33 27.06 -37.92 12.80
CA SER A 33 25.85 -37.87 11.98
C SER A 33 24.84 -36.86 12.52
N PHE A 34 24.61 -36.86 13.85
CA PHE A 34 23.71 -35.92 14.51
C PHE A 34 24.16 -34.46 14.32
N ILE A 35 25.46 -34.18 14.46
CA ILE A 35 26.03 -32.83 14.23
C ILE A 35 25.84 -32.40 12.77
N ILE A 36 26.13 -33.27 11.80
CA ILE A 36 25.95 -32.97 10.37
C ILE A 36 24.49 -32.65 10.06
N ILE A 37 23.55 -33.41 10.62
CA ILE A 37 22.11 -33.20 10.44
C ILE A 37 21.68 -31.85 11.04
N GLN A 38 22.14 -31.51 12.25
CA GLN A 38 21.89 -30.21 12.88
C GLN A 38 22.34 -29.05 11.97
N TYR A 39 23.55 -29.11 11.44
CA TYR A 39 24.06 -28.09 10.52
C TYR A 39 23.28 -28.04 9.19
N ARG A 40 22.91 -29.20 8.63
CA ARG A 40 22.09 -29.29 7.42
C ARG A 40 20.71 -28.63 7.62
N ILE A 41 20.06 -28.87 8.76
CA ILE A 41 18.74 -28.31 9.07
C ILE A 41 18.82 -26.80 9.19
N GLN A 42 19.80 -26.27 9.93
CA GLN A 42 19.98 -24.81 10.06
C GLN A 42 20.19 -24.13 8.70
N GLY A 43 21.01 -24.71 7.82
CA GLY A 43 21.22 -24.18 6.48
C GLY A 43 20.00 -24.30 5.55
N PHE A 44 19.28 -25.44 5.62
CA PHE A 44 18.09 -25.68 4.79
C PHE A 44 16.93 -24.75 5.16
N LEU A 45 16.66 -24.58 6.46
CA LEU A 45 15.65 -23.64 6.94
C LEU A 45 15.98 -22.20 6.54
N PHE A 46 17.23 -21.77 6.71
CA PHE A 46 17.65 -20.42 6.37
C PHE A 46 17.52 -20.12 4.87
N LYS A 47 17.92 -21.07 4.01
CA LYS A 47 17.80 -20.91 2.55
C LYS A 47 16.33 -20.83 2.10
N ARG A 48 15.48 -21.71 2.63
CA ARG A 48 14.05 -21.78 2.25
C ARG A 48 13.26 -20.56 2.73
N VAL A 49 13.60 -20.01 3.90
CA VAL A 49 13.01 -18.76 4.41
C VAL A 49 13.47 -17.55 3.59
N LYS A 50 14.73 -17.53 3.14
CA LYS A 50 15.28 -16.45 2.30
C LYS A 50 14.60 -16.36 0.94
N GLU A 51 14.26 -17.48 0.32
CA GLU A 51 13.56 -17.52 -0.97
C GLU A 51 12.12 -16.97 -0.85
N LEU A 52 11.40 -17.27 0.23
CA LEU A 52 10.08 -16.69 0.52
C LEU A 52 10.12 -15.18 0.81
N TYR A 53 11.23 -14.69 1.37
CA TYR A 53 11.43 -13.26 1.61
C TYR A 53 11.70 -12.50 0.31
N GLN A 54 12.34 -13.15 -0.67
CA GLN A 54 12.78 -12.52 -1.91
C GLN A 54 11.63 -12.31 -2.91
N ASP A 55 10.58 -13.13 -2.85
CA ASP A 55 9.36 -12.96 -3.66
C ASP A 55 8.41 -11.87 -3.11
N LEU A 56 8.56 -11.47 -1.84
CA LEU A 56 7.78 -10.39 -1.22
C LEU A 56 8.39 -8.99 -1.49
N ASP A 57 9.63 -8.94 -1.97
CA ASP A 57 10.38 -7.70 -2.23
C ASP A 57 10.21 -7.17 -3.67
N MET A 58 9.41 -7.86 -4.51
CA MET A 58 9.12 -7.46 -5.90
C MET A 58 7.76 -6.76 -6.07
N LEU A 59 7.03 -6.49 -4.98
CA LEU A 59 5.73 -5.81 -4.98
C LEU A 59 5.71 -4.45 -4.29
N ASP A 60 6.86 -3.91 -3.89
CA ASP A 60 6.92 -2.54 -3.36
C ASP A 60 8.15 -1.80 -3.89
N SER A 61 7.98 -1.21 -5.09
CA SER A 61 8.87 -0.17 -5.58
C SER A 61 8.62 1.11 -4.81
N SER A 62 9.04 1.17 -3.55
CA SER A 62 9.30 2.42 -2.87
C SER A 62 10.41 2.21 -1.84
N GLN A 63 11.45 3.03 -1.96
CA GLN A 63 12.74 2.91 -1.31
C GLN A 63 12.61 2.77 0.22
N ILE A 64 12.89 1.59 0.76
CA ILE A 64 13.24 1.44 2.18
C ILE A 64 14.69 0.97 2.24
N ASN A 65 15.57 1.95 2.33
CA ASN A 65 17.00 1.78 2.56
C ASN A 65 17.20 1.11 3.93
N LYS A 66 17.38 -0.22 3.93
CA LYS A 66 17.63 -1.00 5.14
C LYS A 66 19.10 -0.86 5.56
N SER A 67 19.46 0.32 6.04
CA SER A 67 20.66 0.50 6.85
C SER A 67 20.37 -0.05 8.26
N THR A 68 21.09 -1.12 8.60
CA THR A 68 21.57 -1.46 9.94
C THR A 68 20.69 -0.97 11.10
N ILE A 69 19.83 -1.84 11.63
CA ILE A 69 19.18 -1.61 12.92
C ILE A 69 20.28 -1.71 13.99
N SER A 70 20.98 -0.59 14.21
CA SER A 70 21.68 -0.33 15.46
C SER A 70 20.67 0.24 16.44
N THR A 71 20.76 -0.22 17.67
CA THR A 71 20.00 0.18 18.86
C THR A 71 20.06 1.69 19.11
N ASP A 72 19.33 2.48 18.32
CA ASP A 72 19.17 3.91 18.54
C ASP A 72 17.69 4.25 18.43
N MET A 73 16.98 4.07 19.54
CA MET A 73 15.54 4.33 19.64
C MET A 73 15.23 5.81 19.36
N ASP A 74 16.18 6.71 19.62
CA ASP A 74 16.03 8.14 19.37
C ASP A 74 15.94 8.43 17.86
N SER A 75 16.74 7.73 17.04
CA SER A 75 16.67 7.84 15.57
C SER A 75 15.35 7.36 14.98
N LEU A 76 14.77 6.28 15.51
CA LEU A 76 13.46 5.78 15.08
C LEU A 76 12.34 6.74 15.48
N MET A 77 12.42 7.29 16.70
CA MET A 77 11.43 8.25 17.18
C MET A 77 11.46 9.54 16.35
N GLN A 78 12.66 10.04 16.01
CA GLN A 78 12.82 11.17 15.10
C GLN A 78 12.22 10.91 13.72
N ASN A 79 12.47 9.74 13.13
CA ASN A 79 11.90 9.39 11.81
C ASN A 79 10.36 9.27 11.86
N ILE A 80 9.80 8.75 12.96
CA ILE A 80 8.33 8.68 13.15
C ILE A 80 7.74 10.08 13.30
N GLU A 81 8.38 10.98 14.04
CA GLU A 81 7.95 12.37 14.19
C GLU A 81 7.99 13.13 12.86
N GLU A 82 9.07 12.95 12.08
CA GLU A 82 9.21 13.54 10.74
C GLU A 82 8.13 13.01 9.79
N PHE A 83 7.91 11.69 9.77
CA PHE A 83 6.84 11.09 8.97
C PHE A 83 5.45 11.59 9.38
N ALA A 84 5.17 11.69 10.69
CA ALA A 84 3.90 12.20 11.18
C ALA A 84 3.67 13.67 10.79
N LYS A 85 4.74 14.48 10.79
CA LYS A 85 4.71 15.86 10.34
C LYS A 85 4.43 15.96 8.84
N ASP A 86 5.11 15.17 8.01
CA ASP A 86 4.91 15.18 6.57
C ASP A 86 3.50 14.71 6.20
N LYS A 87 3.01 13.64 6.87
CA LYS A 87 1.62 13.19 6.70
C LYS A 87 0.60 14.23 7.14
N LYS A 88 0.88 15.00 8.20
CA LYS A 88 0.00 16.10 8.60
C LYS A 88 -0.09 17.17 7.50
N ILE A 89 1.04 17.57 6.92
CA ILE A 89 1.08 18.56 5.83
C ILE A 89 0.31 18.02 4.60
N GLU A 90 0.51 16.75 4.25
CA GLU A 90 -0.22 16.10 3.16
C GLU A 90 -1.73 16.10 3.41
N ILE A 91 -2.18 15.74 4.62
CA ILE A 91 -3.59 15.76 5.00
C ILE A 91 -4.17 17.19 4.95
N GLU A 92 -3.42 18.18 5.40
CA GLU A 92 -3.83 19.59 5.32
C GLU A 92 -3.98 20.05 3.86
N ALA A 93 -3.04 19.69 2.99
CA ALA A 93 -3.12 19.98 1.57
C ALA A 93 -4.35 19.30 0.91
N LEU A 94 -4.61 18.03 1.24
CA LEU A 94 -5.80 17.31 0.76
C LEU A 94 -7.11 17.95 1.24
N LYS A 95 -7.17 18.37 2.51
CA LYS A 95 -8.34 19.09 3.06
C LYS A 95 -8.57 20.42 2.36
N LEU A 96 -7.50 21.18 2.10
CA LEU A 96 -7.59 22.44 1.36
C LEU A 96 -8.09 22.20 -0.07
N LYS A 97 -7.59 21.19 -0.76
CA LYS A 97 -8.08 20.79 -2.09
C LYS A 97 -9.55 20.40 -2.05
N GLU A 98 -9.97 19.62 -1.07
CA GLU A 98 -11.38 19.22 -0.93
C GLU A 98 -12.29 20.42 -0.64
N GLN A 99 -11.85 21.36 0.20
CA GLN A 99 -12.58 22.59 0.49
C GLN A 99 -12.72 23.45 -0.77
N TYR A 100 -11.62 23.67 -1.51
CA TYR A 100 -11.64 24.39 -2.78
C TYR A 100 -12.61 23.75 -3.76
N ARG A 101 -12.58 22.42 -3.91
CA ARG A 101 -13.51 21.69 -4.78
C ARG A 101 -14.97 21.89 -4.38
N LYS A 102 -15.28 21.86 -3.08
CA LYS A 102 -16.65 22.09 -2.58
C LYS A 102 -17.13 23.51 -2.85
N GLU A 103 -16.27 24.49 -2.58
CA GLU A 103 -16.58 25.90 -2.83
C GLU A 103 -16.77 26.17 -4.33
N PHE A 104 -15.88 25.64 -5.17
CA PHE A 104 -15.96 25.75 -6.62
C PHE A 104 -17.27 25.16 -7.17
N ILE A 105 -17.60 23.92 -6.81
CA ILE A 105 -18.86 23.28 -7.24
C ILE A 105 -20.07 24.09 -6.75
N GLY A 106 -20.02 24.62 -5.52
CA GLY A 106 -21.07 25.49 -4.98
C GLY A 106 -21.26 26.76 -5.80
N ASN A 107 -20.17 27.43 -6.16
CA ASN A 107 -20.18 28.65 -6.96
C ASN A 107 -20.71 28.39 -8.37
N VAL A 108 -20.21 27.35 -9.04
CA VAL A 108 -20.69 26.93 -10.37
C VAL A 108 -22.19 26.63 -10.33
N ALA A 109 -22.66 25.87 -9.33
CA ALA A 109 -24.08 25.54 -9.19
C ALA A 109 -24.95 26.81 -9.00
N HIS A 110 -24.46 27.78 -8.23
CA HIS A 110 -25.17 29.06 -8.03
C HIS A 110 -25.23 29.89 -9.32
N GLU A 111 -24.12 29.98 -10.05
CA GLU A 111 -24.05 30.72 -11.30
C GLU A 111 -24.89 30.10 -12.42
N LEU A 112 -24.97 28.77 -12.49
CA LEU A 112 -25.84 28.06 -13.45
C LEU A 112 -27.33 28.20 -13.11
N LYS A 113 -27.68 28.20 -11.82
CA LYS A 113 -29.08 28.26 -11.36
C LYS A 113 -29.80 29.53 -11.84
N THR A 114 -29.11 30.67 -11.83
CA THR A 114 -29.68 31.97 -12.21
C THR A 114 -30.18 32.04 -13.66
N PRO A 115 -29.36 31.77 -14.69
CA PRO A 115 -29.81 31.77 -16.09
C PRO A 115 -30.83 30.65 -16.36
N ILE A 116 -30.74 29.49 -15.70
CA ILE A 116 -31.76 28.42 -15.83
C ILE A 116 -33.13 28.91 -15.38
N PHE A 117 -33.25 29.50 -14.18
CA PHE A 117 -34.52 30.04 -13.71
C PHE A 117 -35.01 31.21 -14.55
N THR A 118 -34.09 32.01 -15.08
CA THR A 118 -34.41 33.14 -15.97
C THR A 118 -35.05 32.63 -17.28
N ILE A 119 -34.44 31.62 -17.90
CA ILE A 119 -34.99 30.93 -19.09
C ILE A 119 -36.36 30.35 -18.77
N GLN A 120 -36.47 29.60 -17.67
CA GLN A 120 -37.73 28.99 -17.26
C GLN A 120 -38.84 30.03 -17.06
N GLY A 121 -38.54 31.16 -16.40
CA GLY A 121 -39.50 32.24 -16.18
C GLY A 121 -39.95 32.91 -17.47
N TYR A 122 -39.03 33.20 -18.38
CA TYR A 122 -39.38 33.79 -19.68
C TYR A 122 -40.17 32.83 -20.57
N ILE A 123 -39.80 31.55 -20.62
CA ILE A 123 -40.57 30.53 -21.34
C ILE A 123 -41.97 30.38 -20.73
N SER A 124 -42.11 30.37 -19.40
CA SER A 124 -43.42 30.30 -18.74
C SER A 124 -44.29 31.51 -19.09
N ASN A 125 -43.74 32.73 -19.03
CA ASN A 125 -44.47 33.94 -19.41
C ASN A 125 -44.93 33.92 -20.88
N LEU A 126 -44.10 33.39 -21.78
CA LEU A 126 -44.47 33.21 -23.19
C LEU A 126 -45.67 32.27 -23.34
N LEU A 127 -45.65 31.13 -22.63
CA LEU A 127 -46.74 30.15 -22.61
C LEU A 127 -48.03 30.70 -21.98
N ASP A 128 -47.92 31.56 -20.97
CA ASP A 128 -49.04 32.19 -20.27
C ASP A 128 -49.70 33.35 -21.07
N GLY A 129 -49.31 33.54 -22.33
CA GLY A 129 -49.97 34.44 -23.27
C GLY A 129 -49.15 35.66 -23.69
N ALA A 130 -47.94 35.85 -23.16
CA ALA A 130 -47.05 36.91 -23.64
C ALA A 130 -46.58 36.70 -25.09
N MET A 131 -46.77 35.50 -25.66
CA MET A 131 -46.58 35.24 -27.08
C MET A 131 -47.49 36.05 -28.01
N ASN A 132 -48.62 36.56 -27.51
CA ASN A 132 -49.58 37.34 -28.29
C ASN A 132 -49.16 38.81 -28.46
N ASP A 133 -48.22 39.27 -27.64
CA ASP A 133 -47.62 40.60 -27.74
C ASP A 133 -46.25 40.48 -28.42
N ARG A 134 -46.12 41.10 -29.60
CA ARG A 134 -44.91 41.02 -30.42
C ARG A 134 -43.69 41.65 -29.74
N GLU A 135 -43.89 42.67 -28.91
CA GLU A 135 -42.79 43.33 -28.18
C GLU A 135 -42.28 42.43 -27.05
N LEU A 136 -43.19 41.89 -26.23
CA LEU A 136 -42.85 40.96 -25.15
C LEU A 136 -42.25 39.66 -25.69
N LEU A 137 -42.79 39.12 -26.78
CA LEU A 137 -42.26 37.94 -27.45
C LEU A 137 -40.78 38.13 -27.82
N ASN A 138 -40.45 39.20 -28.54
CA ASN A 138 -39.08 39.49 -28.92
C ASN A 138 -38.17 39.71 -27.70
N LYS A 139 -38.65 40.43 -26.69
CA LYS A 139 -37.91 40.68 -25.45
C LYS A 139 -37.57 39.37 -24.72
N TYR A 140 -38.54 38.50 -24.51
CA TYR A 140 -38.35 37.25 -23.77
C TYR A 140 -37.51 36.23 -24.54
N LEU A 141 -37.68 36.15 -25.87
CA LEU A 141 -36.80 35.34 -26.71
C LEU A 141 -35.35 35.85 -26.64
N LYS A 142 -35.13 37.17 -26.71
CA LYS A 142 -33.77 37.71 -26.63
C LYS A 142 -33.13 37.52 -25.25
N GLN A 143 -33.90 37.65 -24.17
CA GLN A 143 -33.37 37.39 -22.83
C GLN A 143 -33.08 35.91 -22.57
N THR A 144 -33.87 35.02 -23.18
CA THR A 144 -33.63 33.56 -23.16
C THR A 144 -32.32 33.24 -23.88
N ASP A 145 -32.14 33.77 -25.09
CA ASP A 145 -30.91 33.65 -25.89
C ASP A 145 -29.66 34.11 -25.11
N ASN A 146 -29.69 35.32 -24.54
CA ASN A 146 -28.60 35.83 -23.70
C ASN A 146 -28.30 34.93 -22.48
N SER A 147 -29.33 34.31 -21.89
CA SER A 147 -29.16 33.41 -20.75
C SER A 147 -28.50 32.09 -21.16
N ILE A 148 -28.79 31.58 -22.36
CA ILE A 148 -28.15 30.40 -22.95
C ILE A 148 -26.69 30.69 -23.29
N GLU A 149 -26.39 31.87 -23.85
CA GLU A 149 -25.00 32.31 -24.07
C GLU A 149 -24.21 32.36 -22.76
N ARG A 150 -24.82 32.89 -21.68
CA ARG A 150 -24.20 32.92 -20.36
C ARG A 150 -23.94 31.52 -19.79
N LEU A 151 -24.87 30.58 -19.96
CA LEU A 151 -24.65 29.17 -19.60
C LEU A 151 -23.46 28.58 -20.36
N THR A 152 -23.36 28.87 -21.64
CA THR A 152 -22.25 28.40 -22.50
C THR A 152 -20.91 28.94 -22.02
N TYR A 153 -20.86 30.21 -21.59
CA TYR A 153 -19.65 30.82 -21.03
C TYR A 153 -19.23 30.14 -19.71
N ILE A 154 -20.17 29.92 -18.79
CA ILE A 154 -19.89 29.23 -17.51
C ILE A 154 -19.35 27.81 -17.75
N ILE A 155 -19.91 27.08 -18.72
CA ILE A 155 -19.42 25.74 -19.07
C ILE A 155 -18.00 25.78 -19.65
N LYS A 156 -17.68 26.77 -20.49
CA LYS A 156 -16.32 26.94 -21.02
C LYS A 156 -15.30 27.26 -19.91
N ASP A 157 -15.70 28.10 -18.95
CA ASP A 157 -14.86 28.41 -17.79
C ASP A 157 -14.62 27.15 -16.92
N LEU A 158 -15.61 26.26 -16.83
CA LEU A 158 -15.47 24.96 -16.16
C LEU A 158 -14.49 24.03 -16.89
N ASP A 159 -14.59 23.90 -18.22
CA ASP A 159 -13.69 23.07 -19.02
C ASP A 159 -12.22 23.49 -18.85
N LEU A 160 -11.94 24.81 -18.82
CA LEU A 160 -10.59 25.34 -18.65
C LEU A 160 -9.97 24.95 -17.30
N ILE A 161 -10.77 24.89 -16.24
CA ILE A 161 -10.30 24.52 -14.88
C ILE A 161 -10.05 23.01 -14.80
N THR A 162 -10.93 22.18 -15.37
CA THR A 162 -10.76 20.72 -15.36
C THR A 162 -9.57 20.21 -16.19
N GLN A 163 -9.04 21.01 -17.11
CA GLN A 163 -7.83 20.69 -17.88
C GLN A 163 -6.53 21.07 -17.16
N LEU A 164 -6.59 21.91 -16.12
CA LEU A 164 -5.46 22.36 -15.32
C LEU A 164 -5.27 21.54 -14.02
N GLU A 165 -6.30 20.81 -13.58
CA GLU A 165 -6.20 19.76 -12.53
C GLU A 165 -5.78 18.40 -13.09
#